data_AF-A0A8H7CX08-F1
#
_entry.id   AF-A0A8H7CX08-F1
#
_cell.length_a   1.000
_cell.length_b   1.000
_cell.length_c   1.000
_cell.angle_alpha   90.00
_cell.angle_beta   90.00
_cell.angle_gamma   90.00
#
_symmetry.space_group_name_H-M   'P 1'
#
loop_
_entity.id
_entity.type
_entity.pdbx_description
1 polymer ?
#
loop_
_entity_poly.entity_id
_entity_poly.type
_entity_poly.pdbx_seq_one_letter_code
_entity_poly.pdbx_strand_id
1 'polypeptide(L)'
;MRPLVFTPLWKGLGAGSEISLITSNGTIESWLAVTHSLLERRLRARIHTSHAAVRILAGDPTASMYANSSLVLNVSTSEAPVAVYLHPAYEGTYDLQTTEARAEVDRDYSAEDPSEMNRQRTVHWTATEPHDRVWGHMYWSFNGEPSPEGMNRGSISIRSTKSDVTLYC
;
A
#
# COMPACT_ATOMS: atom_id res chain seq x y z
N MET A 1 -26.18 14.00 -0.75
CA MET A 1 -24.93 14.36 -1.47
C MET A 1 -24.40 13.11 -2.12
N ARG A 2 -24.17 13.10 -3.44
CA ARG A 2 -23.51 11.97 -4.12
C ARG A 2 -22.00 12.05 -3.82
N PRO A 3 -21.34 10.97 -3.38
CA PRO A 3 -19.89 10.98 -3.24
C PRO A 3 -19.28 11.22 -4.63
N LEU A 4 -18.33 12.16 -4.69
CA LEU A 4 -17.47 12.34 -5.85
C LEU A 4 -16.49 11.16 -5.84
N VAL A 5 -16.85 10.08 -6.51
CA VAL A 5 -15.94 8.94 -6.74
C VAL A 5 -14.96 9.37 -7.81
N PHE A 6 -13.75 9.73 -7.38
CA PHE A 6 -12.63 9.94 -8.30
C PHE A 6 -11.94 8.60 -8.50
N THR A 7 -12.17 7.95 -9.66
CA THR A 7 -11.42 6.75 -10.08
C THR A 7 -10.47 7.10 -11.23
N PRO A 8 -9.40 7.87 -10.99
CA PRO A 8 -8.45 8.17 -12.05
C PRO A 8 -7.56 6.95 -12.30
N LEU A 9 -7.72 6.29 -13.45
CA LEU A 9 -6.75 5.32 -13.95
C LEU A 9 -5.58 6.10 -14.56
N TRP A 10 -4.50 6.25 -13.79
CA TRP A 10 -3.29 6.96 -14.25
C TRP A 10 -2.28 6.02 -14.89
N LYS A 11 -1.75 6.43 -16.05
CA LYS A 11 -0.58 5.81 -16.72
C LYS A 11 0.49 6.89 -16.90
N GLY A 12 1.58 6.82 -16.14
CA GLY A 12 2.71 7.73 -16.27
C GLY A 12 3.77 7.23 -17.25
N LEU A 13 4.40 8.15 -17.98
CA LEU A 13 5.52 7.94 -18.90
C LEU A 13 6.68 8.85 -18.47
N GLY A 14 7.59 8.35 -17.61
CA GLY A 14 8.75 9.10 -17.11
C GLY A 14 9.38 8.49 -15.86
N ALA A 15 10.62 8.87 -15.54
CA ALA A 15 11.54 8.34 -14.50
C ALA A 15 11.03 8.49 -13.03
N GLY A 16 9.85 7.97 -12.76
CA GLY A 16 9.06 8.16 -11.56
C GLY A 16 7.69 8.71 -11.92
N SER A 17 6.68 7.84 -11.92
CA SER A 17 5.29 8.29 -12.03
C SER A 17 4.82 8.79 -10.66
N GLU A 18 4.34 10.02 -10.57
CA GLU A 18 3.77 10.58 -9.35
C GLU A 18 2.27 10.86 -9.52
N ILE A 19 1.47 10.46 -8.53
CA ILE A 19 0.04 10.72 -8.44
C ILE A 19 -0.24 11.44 -7.13
N SER A 20 -1.02 12.52 -7.18
CA SER A 20 -1.49 13.24 -6.00
C SER A 20 -3.02 13.36 -6.03
N LEU A 21 -3.69 12.83 -5.00
CA LEU A 21 -5.14 12.90 -4.81
C LEU A 21 -5.43 13.62 -3.50
N ILE A 22 -6.02 14.82 -3.57
CA ILE A 22 -6.26 15.68 -2.42
C ILE A 22 -7.71 16.17 -2.44
N THR A 23 -8.44 15.92 -1.36
CA THR A 23 -9.82 16.42 -1.19
C THR A 23 -10.19 16.51 0.28
N SER A 24 -10.91 17.53 0.73
CA SER A 24 -11.27 17.63 2.15
C SER A 24 -12.41 16.67 2.55
N ASN A 25 -13.37 16.42 1.64
CA ASN A 25 -14.65 15.79 1.97
C ASN A 25 -15.09 14.69 0.98
N GLY A 26 -14.32 14.45 -0.08
CA GLY A 26 -14.66 13.44 -1.08
C GLY A 26 -14.04 12.09 -0.72
N THR A 27 -14.83 11.02 -0.78
CA THR A 27 -14.30 9.65 -0.69
C THR A 27 -13.29 9.42 -1.80
N ILE A 28 -12.14 8.85 -1.46
CA ILE A 28 -11.11 8.47 -2.43
C ILE A 28 -11.16 6.96 -2.57
N GLU A 29 -11.64 6.49 -3.72
CA GLU A 29 -11.54 5.09 -4.12
C GLU A 29 -10.68 4.99 -5.37
N SER A 30 -9.47 4.44 -5.24
CA SER A 30 -8.51 4.45 -6.33
C SER A 30 -7.87 3.09 -6.52
N TRP A 31 -7.62 2.77 -7.79
CA TRP A 31 -6.84 1.62 -8.21
C TRP A 31 -5.51 2.12 -8.79
N LEU A 32 -4.42 1.76 -8.12
CA LEU A 32 -3.06 2.15 -8.47
C LEU A 32 -2.33 0.97 -9.09
N ALA A 33 -1.92 1.07 -10.35
CA ALA A 33 -1.23 0.00 -11.06
C ALA A 33 -0.07 0.57 -11.90
N VAL A 34 1.02 -0.19 -12.00
CA VAL A 34 2.16 0.14 -12.89
C VAL A 34 1.99 -0.67 -14.17
N THR A 35 1.70 0.01 -15.28
CA THR A 35 1.24 -0.67 -16.52
C THR A 35 2.27 -0.66 -17.66
N HIS A 36 3.54 -0.29 -17.42
CA HIS A 36 4.56 -0.30 -18.48
C HIS A 36 6.00 -0.58 -18.02
N SER A 37 6.84 -1.02 -18.97
CA SER A 37 8.02 -1.87 -18.73
C SER A 37 9.40 -1.26 -19.01
N LEU A 38 9.58 0.07 -19.04
CA LEU A 38 10.90 0.61 -19.40
C LEU A 38 11.58 1.37 -18.24
N LEU A 39 12.69 0.76 -17.82
CA LEU A 39 13.82 1.25 -17.03
C LEU A 39 13.58 1.59 -15.55
N GLU A 40 12.45 2.18 -15.15
CA GLU A 40 12.16 2.45 -13.72
C GLU A 40 10.70 2.16 -13.37
N ARG A 41 10.46 1.04 -12.68
CA ARG A 41 9.11 0.59 -12.30
C ARG A 41 8.67 1.20 -10.98
N ARG A 42 8.80 2.51 -10.81
CA ARG A 42 8.45 3.20 -9.56
C ARG A 42 7.18 4.05 -9.70
N LEU A 43 6.21 3.76 -8.84
CA LEU A 43 5.02 4.59 -8.64
C LEU A 43 5.11 5.29 -7.29
N ARG A 44 4.96 6.61 -7.28
CA ARG A 44 4.75 7.40 -6.08
C ARG A 44 3.30 7.88 -6.06
N ALA A 45 2.61 7.66 -4.96
CA ALA A 45 1.25 8.14 -4.77
C ALA A 45 1.15 8.86 -3.43
N ARG A 46 0.56 10.05 -3.46
CA ARG A 46 0.21 10.84 -2.28
C ARG A 46 -1.29 11.04 -2.26
N ILE A 47 -1.92 10.60 -1.19
CA ILE A 47 -3.36 10.68 -1.00
C ILE A 47 -3.63 11.39 0.32
N HIS A 48 -4.47 12.42 0.26
CA HIS A 48 -4.86 13.18 1.43
C HIS A 48 -6.35 13.48 1.41
N THR A 49 -6.99 13.23 2.53
CA THR A 49 -8.31 13.76 2.82
C THR A 49 -8.44 14.19 4.27
N SER A 50 -9.53 14.86 4.65
CA SER A 50 -9.76 15.28 6.03
C SER A 50 -10.88 14.45 6.67
N HIS A 51 -12.01 14.31 5.98
CA HIS A 51 -13.25 13.78 6.57
C HIS A 51 -13.82 12.56 5.85
N ALA A 52 -13.23 12.11 4.75
CA ALA A 52 -13.79 11.06 3.92
C ALA A 52 -12.93 9.79 3.91
N ALA A 53 -13.59 8.65 3.72
CA ALA A 53 -12.89 7.37 3.70
C ALA A 53 -11.94 7.28 2.51
N VAL A 54 -10.83 6.57 2.71
CA VAL A 54 -9.86 6.26 1.64
C VAL A 54 -9.78 4.75 1.47
N ARG A 55 -10.04 4.29 0.24
CA ARG A 55 -9.87 2.90 -0.17
C ARG A 55 -8.93 2.83 -1.37
N ILE A 56 -7.79 2.18 -1.20
CA ILE A 56 -6.78 2.02 -2.25
C ILE A 56 -6.60 0.54 -2.57
N LEU A 57 -6.71 0.21 -3.85
CA LEU A 57 -6.30 -1.07 -4.41
C LEU A 57 -4.94 -0.85 -5.09
N ALA A 58 -3.88 -1.42 -4.56
CA ALA A 58 -2.51 -1.20 -5.03
C ALA A 58 -1.97 -2.46 -5.72
N GLY A 59 -1.88 -2.39 -7.04
CA GLY A 59 -1.49 -3.46 -7.95
C GLY A 59 -2.67 -3.93 -8.81
N ASP A 60 -2.38 -4.51 -9.97
CA ASP A 60 -3.35 -5.08 -10.90
C ASP A 60 -3.53 -6.57 -10.59
N PRO A 61 -4.74 -7.05 -10.27
CA PRO A 61 -5.00 -8.46 -9.95
C PRO A 61 -4.69 -9.41 -11.11
N THR A 62 -4.48 -8.91 -12.34
CA THR A 62 -4.24 -9.73 -13.52
C THR A 62 -2.78 -9.81 -13.95
N ALA A 63 -1.87 -9.05 -13.32
CA ALA A 63 -0.54 -8.83 -13.89
C ALA A 63 0.58 -9.38 -12.99
N SER A 64 1.23 -10.49 -13.39
CA SER A 64 2.44 -11.06 -12.73
C SER A 64 3.67 -10.13 -12.76
N MET A 65 3.53 -8.95 -13.36
CA MET A 65 4.61 -8.01 -13.66
C MET A 65 5.08 -7.19 -12.45
N TYR A 66 4.49 -7.36 -11.26
CA TYR A 66 4.80 -6.54 -10.07
C TYR A 66 6.04 -6.96 -9.28
N ALA A 67 6.56 -8.17 -9.48
CA ALA A 67 7.66 -8.70 -8.67
C ALA A 67 8.90 -7.79 -8.64
N ASN A 68 9.08 -6.94 -9.67
CA ASN A 68 10.19 -5.99 -9.78
C ASN A 68 9.76 -4.51 -9.82
N SER A 69 8.59 -4.16 -9.27
CA SER A 69 8.10 -2.79 -9.20
C SER A 69 8.20 -2.22 -7.78
N SER A 70 8.39 -0.90 -7.68
CA SER A 70 8.48 -0.15 -6.43
C SER A 70 7.24 0.72 -6.28
N LEU A 71 6.50 0.53 -5.19
CA LEU A 71 5.41 1.41 -4.79
C LEU A 71 5.83 2.23 -3.60
N VAL A 72 5.68 3.55 -3.70
CA VAL A 72 5.78 4.48 -2.58
C VAL A 72 4.41 5.12 -2.40
N LEU A 73 3.72 4.79 -1.32
CA LEU A 73 2.37 5.24 -1.05
C LEU A 73 2.35 6.03 0.25
N ASN A 74 1.87 7.26 0.21
CA ASN A 74 1.62 8.08 1.39
C ASN A 74 0.13 8.41 1.44
N VAL A 75 -0.59 7.83 2.41
CA VAL A 75 -2.00 8.11 2.66
C VAL A 75 -2.15 8.83 3.98
N SER A 76 -2.93 9.91 4.01
CA SER A 76 -3.24 10.63 5.23
C SER A 76 -4.70 11.05 5.29
N THR A 77 -5.29 10.92 6.48
CA THR A 77 -6.62 11.42 6.80
C THR A 77 -6.66 11.92 8.25
N SER A 78 -7.72 12.63 8.63
CA SER A 78 -7.91 13.10 10.00
C SER A 78 -9.03 12.34 10.70
N GLU A 79 -10.19 12.22 10.06
CA GLU A 79 -11.43 11.80 10.74
C GLU A 79 -12.11 10.57 10.14
N ALA A 80 -11.49 9.93 9.15
CA ALA A 80 -12.12 8.84 8.41
C ALA A 80 -11.20 7.63 8.28
N PRO A 81 -11.76 6.41 8.11
CA PRO A 81 -10.96 5.20 8.01
C PRO A 81 -10.16 5.13 6.71
N VAL A 82 -9.02 4.44 6.76
CA VAL A 82 -8.20 4.11 5.59
C VAL A 82 -8.07 2.61 5.44
N ALA A 83 -8.36 2.11 4.24
CA ALA A 83 -8.10 0.73 3.84
C ALA A 83 -7.19 0.70 2.61
N VAL A 84 -6.03 0.06 2.72
CA VAL A 84 -5.11 -0.17 1.60
C VAL A 84 -5.01 -1.67 1.36
N TYR A 85 -5.28 -2.10 0.14
CA TYR A 85 -5.17 -3.48 -0.31
C TYR A 85 -3.94 -3.60 -1.20
N LEU A 86 -2.93 -4.30 -0.72
CA LEU A 86 -1.71 -4.57 -1.48
C LEU A 86 -1.87 -5.85 -2.30
N HIS A 87 -1.34 -5.83 -3.52
CA HIS A 87 -1.19 -7.02 -4.32
C HIS A 87 -0.18 -7.99 -3.66
N PRO A 88 -0.37 -9.34 -3.74
CA PRO A 88 0.55 -10.33 -3.17
C PRO A 88 2.02 -10.17 -3.58
N ALA A 89 2.25 -9.58 -4.75
CA ALA A 89 3.57 -9.29 -5.28
C ALA A 89 4.27 -8.07 -4.67
N TYR A 90 3.61 -7.30 -3.81
CA TYR A 90 4.25 -6.19 -3.14
C TYR A 90 5.33 -6.72 -2.18
N GLU A 91 6.50 -6.10 -2.26
CA GLU A 91 7.59 -6.25 -1.30
C GLU A 91 8.00 -4.84 -0.85
N GLY A 92 8.33 -4.69 0.43
CA GLY A 92 8.78 -3.42 0.97
C GLY A 92 8.42 -3.20 2.43
N THR A 93 8.58 -1.95 2.86
CA THR A 93 8.27 -1.50 4.22
C THR A 93 6.85 -0.95 4.33
N TYR A 94 6.32 -0.93 5.54
CA TYR A 94 5.09 -0.22 5.87
C TYR A 94 5.15 0.41 7.26
N ASP A 95 4.46 1.53 7.43
CA ASP A 95 4.27 2.25 8.70
C ASP A 95 2.85 2.83 8.74
N LEU A 96 2.01 2.23 9.56
CA LEU A 96 0.65 2.64 9.85
C LEU A 96 0.65 3.36 11.19
N GLN A 97 0.07 4.56 11.23
CA GLN A 97 -0.01 5.35 12.45
C GLN A 97 -1.38 6.02 12.58
N THR A 98 -1.90 6.02 13.79
CA THR A 98 -3.06 6.80 14.21
C THR A 98 -2.80 7.40 15.59
N THR A 99 -3.71 8.22 16.12
CA THR A 99 -3.56 8.88 17.43
C THR A 99 -4.63 8.43 18.42
N GLU A 100 -5.87 8.27 17.96
CA GLU A 100 -7.03 7.98 18.81
C GLU A 100 -7.76 6.69 18.40
N ALA A 101 -7.18 5.88 17.51
CA ALA A 101 -7.81 4.70 16.95
C ALA A 101 -6.80 3.54 16.81
N ARG A 102 -7.13 2.51 16.02
CA ARG A 102 -6.27 1.33 15.83
C ARG A 102 -5.57 1.32 14.47
N ALA A 103 -4.31 0.91 14.46
CA ALA A 103 -3.56 0.53 13.28
C ALA A 103 -3.47 -1.00 13.20
N GLU A 104 -3.74 -1.58 12.03
CA GLU A 104 -3.79 -3.03 11.83
C GLU A 104 -3.23 -3.46 10.47
N VAL A 105 -2.55 -4.61 10.47
CA VAL A 105 -2.12 -5.32 9.28
C VAL A 105 -2.89 -6.62 9.22
N ASP A 106 -3.68 -6.81 8.17
CA ASP A 106 -4.43 -8.02 7.90
C ASP A 106 -3.69 -8.82 6.82
N ARG A 107 -3.16 -9.99 7.21
CA ARG A 107 -2.33 -10.83 6.36
C ARG A 107 -3.18 -11.89 5.67
N ASP A 108 -3.06 -11.95 4.36
CA ASP A 108 -3.52 -13.09 3.57
C ASP A 108 -2.50 -14.24 3.64
N TYR A 109 -2.89 -15.31 4.35
CA TYR A 109 -2.10 -16.54 4.46
C TYR A 109 -2.18 -17.43 3.21
N SER A 110 -3.09 -17.14 2.28
CA SER A 110 -3.28 -17.86 1.02
C SER A 110 -2.54 -17.24 -0.18
N ALA A 111 -1.81 -16.15 0.04
CA ALA A 111 -1.04 -15.49 -1.00
C ALA A 111 0.00 -16.42 -1.65
N GLU A 112 -0.08 -16.58 -2.97
CA GLU A 112 0.83 -17.38 -3.79
C GLU A 112 2.02 -16.56 -4.30
N ASP A 113 3.19 -17.20 -4.48
CA ASP A 113 4.39 -16.53 -5.00
C ASP A 113 4.14 -16.07 -6.45
N PRO A 114 4.10 -14.75 -6.71
CA PRO A 114 3.77 -14.23 -8.04
C PRO A 114 4.86 -14.48 -9.09
N SER A 115 6.05 -14.94 -8.67
CA SER A 115 7.12 -15.35 -9.58
C SER A 115 7.12 -16.84 -9.90
N GLU A 116 6.21 -17.62 -9.28
CA GLU A 116 6.15 -19.08 -9.42
C GLU A 116 7.48 -19.78 -9.05
N MET A 117 8.32 -19.11 -8.26
CA MET A 117 9.63 -19.63 -7.84
C MET A 117 9.54 -20.42 -6.53
N ASN A 118 8.33 -20.72 -6.05
CA ASN A 118 8.08 -21.43 -4.79
C ASN A 118 8.73 -20.73 -3.57
N ARG A 119 8.78 -19.39 -3.59
CA ARG A 119 9.19 -18.59 -2.44
C ARG A 119 8.06 -18.55 -1.41
N GLN A 120 8.41 -18.34 -0.15
CA GLN A 120 7.47 -18.10 0.93
C GLN A 120 7.37 -16.61 1.22
N ARG A 121 6.14 -16.15 1.52
CA ARG A 121 5.89 -14.78 1.92
C ARG A 121 6.12 -14.60 3.41
N THR A 122 7.03 -13.70 3.74
CA THR A 122 7.23 -13.23 5.11
C THR A 122 6.57 -11.87 5.27
N VAL A 123 5.70 -11.74 6.27
CA VAL A 123 5.15 -10.47 6.73
C VAL A 123 5.57 -10.32 8.19
N HIS A 124 6.42 -9.34 8.47
CA HIS A 124 6.95 -9.08 9.80
C HIS A 124 6.50 -7.71 10.28
N TRP A 125 5.90 -7.64 11.47
CA TRP A 125 5.46 -6.38 12.06
C TRP A 125 5.87 -6.24 13.53
N THR A 126 5.91 -4.99 13.96
CA THR A 126 5.97 -4.54 15.35
C THR A 126 4.81 -3.58 15.57
N ALA A 127 4.18 -3.67 16.75
CA ALA A 127 3.10 -2.77 17.15
C ALA A 127 3.43 -2.13 18.50
N THR A 128 3.03 -0.87 18.69
CA THR A 128 2.96 -0.24 20.01
C THR A 128 1.71 -0.72 20.75
N GLU A 129 1.69 -0.61 22.08
CA GLU A 129 0.43 -0.56 22.84
C GLU A 129 0.02 0.92 22.94
N PRO A 130 -1.23 1.31 22.63
CA PRO A 130 -2.45 0.51 22.49
C PRO A 130 -2.81 0.10 21.03
N HIS A 131 -1.82 -0.23 20.19
CA HIS A 131 -1.95 -0.47 18.75
C HIS A 131 -2.27 0.78 17.91
N ASP A 132 -1.77 1.93 18.34
CA ASP A 132 -1.84 3.19 17.59
C ASP A 132 -0.80 3.28 16.46
N ARG A 133 0.20 2.41 16.46
CA ARG A 133 1.20 2.31 15.39
C ARG A 133 1.58 0.86 15.10
N VAL A 134 1.65 0.50 13.82
CA VAL A 134 2.14 -0.79 13.33
C VAL A 134 3.11 -0.55 12.18
N TRP A 135 4.33 -1.07 12.30
CA TRP A 135 5.34 -0.93 11.24
C TRP A 135 6.06 -2.25 11.00
N GLY A 136 6.64 -2.39 9.82
CA GLY A 136 7.22 -3.65 9.43
C GLY A 136 7.67 -3.70 7.98
N HIS A 137 7.82 -4.92 7.49
CA HIS A 137 8.19 -5.19 6.10
C HIS A 137 7.60 -6.52 5.64
N MET A 138 7.48 -6.65 4.32
CA MET A 138 7.08 -7.89 3.67
C MET A 138 7.95 -8.17 2.45
N TYR A 139 8.24 -9.45 2.24
CA TYR A 139 9.11 -9.92 1.15
C TYR A 139 8.88 -11.40 0.87
N TRP A 140 9.36 -11.83 -0.28
CA TRP A 140 9.39 -13.24 -0.69
C TRP A 140 10.81 -13.79 -0.57
N SER A 141 10.96 -15.00 0.00
CA SER A 141 12.26 -15.67 0.18
C SER A 141 12.15 -17.19 0.07
N PHE A 142 13.23 -17.89 -0.28
CA PHE A 142 13.21 -19.36 -0.42
C PHE A 142 13.16 -20.12 0.91
N ASN A 143 13.64 -19.50 1.98
CA ASN A 143 13.87 -20.15 3.27
C ASN A 143 13.43 -19.28 4.46
N GLY A 144 12.66 -18.22 4.21
CA GLY A 144 12.25 -17.27 5.25
C GLY A 144 13.34 -16.26 5.63
N GLU A 145 14.56 -16.37 5.07
CA GLU A 145 15.64 -15.44 5.38
C GLU A 145 15.36 -14.04 4.81
N PRO A 146 15.77 -12.98 5.52
CA PRO A 146 15.68 -11.61 5.05
C PRO A 146 16.15 -11.44 3.61
N SER A 147 15.30 -10.86 2.76
CA SER A 147 15.66 -10.38 1.43
C SER A 147 15.85 -8.87 1.48
N PRO A 148 17.10 -8.33 1.56
CA PRO A 148 17.32 -6.89 1.63
C PRO A 148 16.78 -6.16 0.39
N GLU A 149 16.78 -6.82 -0.77
CA GLU A 149 16.19 -6.27 -1.99
C GLU A 149 14.67 -6.13 -1.85
N GLY A 150 13.98 -7.20 -1.44
CA GLY A 150 12.53 -7.19 -1.25
C GLY A 150 12.09 -6.19 -0.17
N MET A 151 12.78 -6.19 0.98
CA MET A 151 12.50 -5.27 2.08
C MET A 151 12.61 -3.79 1.70
N ASN A 152 13.51 -3.44 0.77
CA ASN A 152 13.74 -2.06 0.34
C ASN A 152 13.04 -1.70 -0.98
N ARG A 153 12.22 -2.60 -1.54
CA ARG A 153 11.60 -2.42 -2.85
C ARG A 153 10.50 -1.35 -2.82
N GLY A 154 9.70 -1.28 -1.75
CA GLY A 154 8.59 -0.34 -1.60
C GLY A 154 8.50 0.30 -0.21
N SER A 155 7.64 1.31 -0.08
CA SER A 155 7.33 1.94 1.21
C SER A 155 5.89 2.45 1.25
N ILE A 156 5.13 1.98 2.23
CA ILE A 156 3.76 2.44 2.51
C ILE A 156 3.75 3.21 3.82
N SER A 157 3.23 4.44 3.81
CA SER A 157 2.92 5.19 5.04
C SER A 157 1.43 5.54 5.05
N ILE A 158 0.73 5.11 6.09
CA ILE A 158 -0.69 5.41 6.29
C ILE A 158 -0.84 6.14 7.62
N ARG A 159 -1.45 7.32 7.59
CA ARG A 159 -1.65 8.15 8.78
C ARG A 159 -3.12 8.53 8.94
N SER A 160 -3.62 8.39 10.16
CA SER A 160 -4.91 8.92 10.59
C SER A 160 -4.76 9.65 11.92
N THR A 161 -5.79 10.35 12.37
CA THR A 161 -5.86 10.88 13.73
C THR A 161 -6.92 10.14 14.53
N LYS A 162 -8.16 10.10 14.04
CA LYS A 162 -9.34 9.65 14.81
C LYS A 162 -9.99 8.36 14.31
N SER A 163 -9.37 7.69 13.35
CA SER A 163 -9.99 6.52 12.71
C SER A 163 -8.99 5.44 12.40
N ASP A 164 -9.52 4.23 12.28
CA ASP A 164 -8.73 3.04 12.03
C ASP A 164 -8.00 3.10 10.69
N VAL A 165 -6.83 2.51 10.67
CA VAL A 165 -6.01 2.33 9.47
C VAL A 165 -5.69 0.85 9.31
N THR A 166 -6.07 0.29 8.17
CA THR A 166 -5.86 -1.14 7.89
C THR A 166 -5.10 -1.33 6.60
N LEU A 167 -4.04 -2.13 6.66
CA LEU A 167 -3.30 -2.63 5.51
C LEU A 167 -3.64 -4.10 5.30
N TYR A 168 -4.31 -4.41 4.20
CA TYR A 168 -4.55 -5.77 3.74
C TYR A 168 -3.40 -6.18 2.83
N CYS A 169 -2.70 -7.25 3.19
CA CYS A 169 -1.53 -7.70 2.43
C CYS A 169 -1.55 -9.19 2.19
#